data_AF-A0A8S9M4T7-F1
#
_entry.id   AF-A0A8S9M4T7-F1
#
_cell.length_a   1.000
_cell.length_b   1.000
_cell.length_c   1.000
_cell.angle_alpha   90.00
_cell.angle_beta   90.00
_cell.angle_gamma   90.00
#
_symmetry.space_group_name_H-M   'P 1'
#
loop_
_entity.id
_entity.type
_entity.pdbx_description
1 polymer ?
#
loop_
_entity_poly.entity_id
_entity_poly.type
_entity_poly.pdbx_seq_one_letter_code
_entity_poly.pdbx_strand_id
1 'polypeptide(L)'
;MSRRRSDRKLQLTYYSEGVPFVIATATCNLATLNYIENIDEEIALRLVPEVELNYQYEISYHPLTLQVTKFPCGGFTIGVALSHAVSDGFSFAMIMHALTELAGGKSKPSVMPVWERERLVRGIDNKPARVPGSNSDGLLATSPYMPTDFMVTETINIRPENIKKLRDTLVREDEFLNKEGVTTFEVLSAYIWKSRCRALNLNLDGITVLGFAVGIRHVLDPPVPRGYYGNSYMDVYIELTVRELDESSISDIVKLVKRTKKSAYDKKNVEEELRNIERLIKEDAKFEGLSDSLLFLTDMRNIGYFESVDFGWKEPVHVRPLTPESAKNLGMILRPSKVDPSMEGGVKVMMTLPRDAMVNFKQEMHIC
;
A
#
# COMPACT_ATOMS: atom_id res chain seq x y z
N MET A 1 -1.19 -21.06 -7.61
CA MET A 1 -2.43 -20.29 -7.84
C MET A 1 -2.58 -20.08 -9.35
N SER A 2 -3.78 -20.25 -9.92
CA SER A 2 -4.04 -20.09 -11.36
C SER A 2 -5.27 -19.21 -11.62
N ARG A 3 -5.44 -18.72 -12.86
CA ARG A 3 -6.61 -17.92 -13.28
C ARG A 3 -7.45 -18.70 -14.28
N ARG A 4 -8.71 -18.98 -13.95
CA ARG A 4 -9.63 -19.70 -14.82
C ARG A 4 -10.03 -18.85 -16.02
N ARG A 5 -9.99 -19.41 -17.22
CA ARG A 5 -10.37 -18.69 -18.46
C ARG A 5 -11.86 -18.38 -18.56
N SER A 6 -12.71 -19.25 -18.02
CA SER A 6 -14.17 -19.15 -18.16
C SER A 6 -14.76 -17.90 -17.52
N ASP A 7 -14.20 -17.47 -16.39
CA ASP A 7 -14.75 -16.36 -15.59
C ASP A 7 -13.68 -15.41 -15.02
N ARG A 8 -12.40 -15.62 -15.39
CA ARG A 8 -11.23 -14.84 -14.94
C ARG A 8 -11.01 -14.86 -13.44
N LYS A 9 -11.65 -15.76 -12.69
CA LYS A 9 -11.45 -15.91 -11.24
C LYS A 9 -10.14 -16.65 -10.95
N LEU A 10 -9.51 -16.26 -9.84
CA LEU A 10 -8.35 -16.97 -9.33
C LEU A 10 -8.78 -18.23 -8.57
N GLN A 11 -8.02 -19.30 -8.76
CA GLN A 11 -8.15 -20.55 -8.03
C GLN A 11 -6.84 -20.86 -7.31
N LEU A 12 -6.95 -21.11 -6.00
CA LEU A 12 -5.86 -21.60 -5.19
C LEU A 12 -6.03 -23.12 -5.02
N THR A 13 -5.23 -23.89 -5.75
CA THR A 13 -5.19 -25.35 -5.61
C THR A 13 -4.06 -25.76 -4.70
N TYR A 14 -4.35 -26.66 -3.76
CA TYR A 14 -3.36 -27.23 -2.85
C TYR A 14 -2.83 -28.55 -3.42
N TYR A 15 -1.54 -28.56 -3.80
CA TYR A 15 -0.86 -29.74 -4.38
C TYR A 15 0.13 -30.42 -3.40
N SER A 16 0.17 -30.00 -2.13
CA SER A 16 1.17 -30.49 -1.14
C SER A 16 2.65 -30.26 -1.52
N GLU A 17 2.93 -29.32 -2.44
CA GLU A 17 4.28 -28.98 -2.92
C GLU A 17 5.09 -28.13 -1.93
N GLY A 18 4.43 -27.56 -0.92
CA GLY A 18 5.06 -26.70 0.08
C GLY A 18 5.30 -25.26 -0.39
N VAL A 19 6.11 -24.54 0.37
CA VAL A 19 6.48 -23.14 0.16
C VAL A 19 7.97 -23.08 -0.18
N PRO A 20 8.37 -22.51 -1.33
CA PRO A 20 9.78 -22.30 -1.65
C PRO A 20 10.50 -21.48 -0.57
N PHE A 21 11.63 -21.99 -0.10
CA PHE A 21 12.44 -21.40 0.96
C PHE A 21 13.92 -21.38 0.56
N VAL A 22 14.47 -20.18 0.41
CA VAL A 22 15.85 -19.96 -0.06
C VAL A 22 16.75 -19.53 1.10
N ILE A 23 17.97 -20.07 1.16
CA ILE A 23 19.01 -19.60 2.08
C ILE A 23 20.15 -19.01 1.25
N ALA A 24 20.50 -17.76 1.53
CA ALA A 24 21.56 -17.03 0.86
C ALA A 24 22.57 -16.48 1.87
N THR A 25 23.74 -16.06 1.39
CA THR A 25 24.78 -15.40 2.18
C THR A 25 25.26 -14.14 1.49
N ALA A 26 25.29 -13.02 2.21
CA ALA A 26 25.90 -11.78 1.77
C ALA A 26 27.39 -11.73 2.12
N THR A 27 28.18 -11.02 1.31
CA THR A 27 29.63 -10.83 1.56
C THR A 27 29.94 -9.56 2.36
N CYS A 28 28.95 -8.70 2.59
CA CYS A 28 29.06 -7.47 3.37
C CYS A 28 28.28 -7.57 4.68
N ASN A 29 28.53 -6.66 5.63
CA ASN A 29 27.77 -6.55 6.87
C ASN A 29 26.47 -5.75 6.65
N LEU A 30 25.44 -6.01 7.47
CA LEU A 30 24.16 -5.28 7.40
C LEU A 30 24.33 -3.76 7.53
N ALA A 31 25.27 -3.31 8.38
CA ALA A 31 25.57 -1.90 8.57
C ALA A 31 26.06 -1.22 7.28
N THR A 32 26.75 -1.94 6.39
CA THR A 32 27.19 -1.41 5.09
C THR A 32 26.00 -1.13 4.17
N LEU A 33 24.89 -1.83 4.35
CA LEU A 33 23.62 -1.58 3.66
C LEU A 33 22.73 -0.59 4.41
N ASN A 34 23.24 0.08 5.44
CA ASN A 34 22.46 0.93 6.34
C ASN A 34 21.14 0.25 6.79
N TYR A 35 21.20 -1.05 7.12
CA TYR A 35 20.02 -1.83 7.52
C TYR A 35 18.86 -1.74 6.51
N ILE A 36 19.16 -1.66 5.21
CA ILE A 36 18.21 -1.63 4.08
C ILE A 36 17.45 -0.29 3.97
N GLU A 37 17.86 0.72 4.71
CA GLU A 37 17.10 1.96 4.82
C GLU A 37 17.07 2.80 3.53
N ASN A 38 18.19 2.85 2.79
CA ASN A 38 18.36 3.64 1.57
C ASN A 38 19.24 2.91 0.55
N ILE A 39 19.03 1.60 0.38
CA ILE A 39 19.73 0.83 -0.65
C ILE A 39 19.05 0.96 -2.00
N ASP A 40 19.84 0.81 -3.06
CA ASP A 40 19.35 0.67 -4.43
C ASP A 40 18.35 -0.48 -4.56
N GLU A 41 17.35 -0.33 -5.43
CA GLU A 41 16.28 -1.30 -5.61
C GLU A 41 16.84 -2.64 -6.14
N GLU A 42 17.85 -2.64 -7.01
CA GLU A 42 18.48 -3.86 -7.50
C GLU A 42 19.15 -4.64 -6.36
N ILE A 43 19.73 -3.93 -5.37
CA ILE A 43 20.30 -4.57 -4.19
C ILE A 43 19.17 -5.13 -3.31
N ALA A 44 18.08 -4.37 -3.14
CA ALA A 44 16.93 -4.81 -2.35
C ALA A 44 16.28 -6.07 -2.94
N LEU A 45 16.18 -6.16 -4.27
CA LEU A 45 15.63 -7.32 -4.98
C LEU A 45 16.46 -8.60 -4.77
N ARG A 46 17.78 -8.50 -4.56
CA ARG A 46 18.63 -9.65 -4.21
C ARG A 46 18.35 -10.21 -2.81
N LEU A 47 17.64 -9.47 -1.96
CA LEU A 47 17.31 -9.87 -0.59
C LEU A 47 15.92 -10.52 -0.47
N VAL A 48 15.18 -10.61 -1.57
CA VAL A 48 13.87 -11.27 -1.66
C VAL A 48 13.92 -12.46 -2.61
N PRO A 49 13.06 -13.49 -2.41
CA PRO A 49 13.01 -14.62 -3.32
C PRO A 49 12.44 -14.19 -4.68
N GLU A 50 12.98 -14.76 -5.76
CA GLU A 50 12.35 -14.69 -7.08
C GLU A 50 11.03 -15.48 -7.09
N VAL A 51 10.01 -14.95 -7.75
CA VAL A 51 8.73 -15.64 -7.94
C VAL A 51 8.73 -16.28 -9.32
N GLU A 52 8.91 -17.59 -9.36
CA GLU A 52 8.84 -18.34 -10.62
C GLU A 52 7.39 -18.37 -11.14
N LEU A 53 7.23 -17.92 -12.39
CA LEU A 53 5.98 -17.98 -13.12
C LEU A 53 6.03 -19.14 -14.11
N ASN A 54 5.18 -20.15 -13.92
CA ASN A 54 5.02 -21.21 -14.89
C ASN A 54 3.99 -20.81 -15.95
N TYR A 55 4.44 -20.67 -17.19
CA TYR A 55 3.59 -20.30 -18.34
C TYR A 55 3.11 -21.52 -19.16
N GLN A 56 3.54 -22.74 -18.85
CA GLN A 56 3.21 -23.94 -19.63
C GLN A 56 1.74 -24.37 -19.48
N TYR A 57 1.06 -24.04 -18.36
CA TYR A 57 -0.30 -24.49 -18.07
C TYR A 57 -1.16 -23.42 -17.37
N GLU A 58 -1.36 -22.27 -18.03
CA GLU A 58 -1.90 -21.05 -17.38
C GLU A 58 -0.88 -20.49 -16.36
N ILE A 59 -0.87 -19.18 -16.11
CA ILE A 59 0.09 -18.58 -15.17
C ILE A 59 -0.13 -19.21 -13.79
N SER A 60 0.78 -20.10 -13.39
CA SER A 60 0.80 -20.76 -12.10
C SER A 60 2.03 -20.35 -11.31
N TYR A 61 1.85 -20.02 -10.04
CA TYR A 61 2.92 -19.62 -9.14
C TYR A 61 2.61 -19.93 -7.68
N HIS A 62 3.67 -20.03 -6.87
CA HIS A 62 3.56 -20.12 -5.42
C HIS A 62 3.13 -18.76 -4.86
N PRO A 63 2.02 -18.68 -4.10
CA PRO A 63 1.54 -17.41 -3.57
C PRO A 63 2.40 -16.87 -2.42
N LEU A 64 3.27 -17.69 -1.84
CA LEU A 64 4.20 -17.32 -0.78
C LEU A 64 5.56 -17.96 -1.10
N THR A 65 6.62 -17.18 -1.02
CA THR A 65 8.01 -17.64 -1.03
C THR A 65 8.81 -16.86 0.00
N LEU A 66 9.85 -17.50 0.55
CA LEU A 66 10.68 -16.95 1.63
C LEU A 66 12.16 -17.05 1.26
N GLN A 67 12.93 -16.04 1.66
CA GLN A 67 14.40 -16.06 1.58
C GLN A 67 15.01 -15.59 2.91
N VAL A 68 16.00 -16.31 3.41
CA VAL A 68 16.84 -15.87 4.51
C VAL A 68 18.26 -15.59 4.00
N THR A 69 18.68 -14.33 4.03
CA THR A 69 20.05 -13.94 3.67
C THR A 69 20.86 -13.68 4.92
N LYS A 70 21.91 -14.46 5.16
CA LYS A 70 22.82 -14.34 6.31
C LYS A 70 23.98 -13.38 6.00
N PHE A 71 24.39 -12.58 6.99
CA PHE A 71 25.46 -11.60 6.86
C PHE A 71 26.64 -11.98 7.78
N PRO A 72 27.90 -11.61 7.47
CA PRO A 72 29.07 -11.95 8.27
C PRO A 72 29.03 -11.38 9.70
N CYS A 73 28.29 -10.29 9.93
CA CYS A 73 28.06 -9.72 11.26
C CYS A 73 27.12 -10.57 12.15
N GLY A 74 26.65 -11.73 11.68
CA GLY A 74 25.73 -12.62 12.40
C GLY A 74 24.25 -12.24 12.28
N GLY A 75 23.94 -11.08 11.68
CA GLY A 75 22.58 -10.68 11.35
C GLY A 75 22.07 -11.34 10.06
N PHE A 76 20.77 -11.19 9.79
CA PHE A 76 20.13 -11.72 8.59
C PHE A 76 18.94 -10.85 8.15
N THR A 77 18.49 -11.07 6.93
CA THR A 77 17.25 -10.51 6.38
C THR A 77 16.27 -11.64 6.10
N ILE A 78 14.98 -11.37 6.25
CA ILE A 78 13.91 -12.26 5.79
C ILE A 78 13.19 -11.55 4.65
N GLY A 79 13.45 -12.00 3.43
CA GLY A 79 12.74 -11.59 2.23
C GLY A 79 11.47 -12.42 2.07
N VAL A 80 10.35 -11.76 1.77
CA VAL A 80 9.06 -12.42 1.58
C VAL A 80 8.42 -11.91 0.30
N ALA A 81 8.04 -12.82 -0.59
CA ALA A 81 7.13 -12.51 -1.67
C ALA A 81 5.78 -13.17 -1.38
N LEU A 82 4.75 -12.34 -1.21
CA LEU A 82 3.38 -12.78 -0.94
C LEU A 82 2.44 -12.18 -1.98
N SER A 83 1.68 -13.04 -2.64
CA SER A 83 0.65 -12.64 -3.59
C SER A 83 -0.42 -11.80 -2.91
N HIS A 84 -0.56 -10.55 -3.36
CA HIS A 84 -1.60 -9.65 -2.85
C HIS A 84 -3.01 -10.18 -3.12
N ALA A 85 -3.21 -11.05 -4.11
CA ALA A 85 -4.50 -11.71 -4.31
C ALA A 85 -4.87 -12.69 -3.17
N VAL A 86 -3.89 -13.14 -2.39
CA VAL A 86 -4.11 -14.03 -1.24
C VAL A 86 -4.34 -13.25 0.04
N SER A 87 -3.59 -12.16 0.28
CA SER A 87 -3.54 -11.47 1.58
C SER A 87 -3.21 -9.99 1.46
N ASP A 88 -3.85 -9.16 2.28
CA ASP A 88 -3.51 -7.73 2.45
C ASP A 88 -2.34 -7.54 3.45
N GLY A 89 -1.88 -6.29 3.62
CA GLY A 89 -0.77 -5.96 4.53
C GLY A 89 -1.03 -6.29 6.00
N PHE A 90 -2.30 -6.21 6.46
CA PHE A 90 -2.68 -6.64 7.81
C PHE A 90 -2.49 -8.16 7.97
N SER A 91 -2.97 -8.92 6.98
CA SER A 91 -2.87 -10.37 6.96
C SER A 91 -1.42 -10.84 6.81
N PHE A 92 -0.59 -10.12 6.05
CA PHE A 92 0.85 -10.35 6.00
C PHE A 92 1.49 -10.26 7.38
N ALA A 93 1.20 -9.20 8.15
CA ALA A 93 1.74 -9.05 9.50
C ALA A 93 1.32 -10.20 10.42
N MET A 94 0.08 -10.69 10.30
CA MET A 94 -0.37 -11.87 11.04
C MET A 94 0.35 -13.16 10.64
N ILE A 95 0.60 -13.36 9.33
CA ILE A 95 1.34 -14.53 8.83
C ILE A 95 2.76 -14.51 9.40
N MET A 96 3.43 -13.36 9.39
CA MET A 96 4.77 -13.21 9.96
C MET A 96 4.78 -13.40 11.48
N HIS A 97 3.77 -12.91 12.19
CA HIS A 97 3.61 -13.18 13.62
C HIS A 97 3.46 -14.68 13.90
N ALA A 98 2.55 -15.36 13.20
CA ALA A 98 2.37 -16.80 13.35
C ALA A 98 3.65 -17.59 13.04
N LEU A 99 4.39 -17.21 11.98
CA LEU A 99 5.66 -17.83 11.62
C LEU A 99 6.70 -17.69 12.75
N THR A 100 6.81 -16.49 13.33
CA THR A 100 7.79 -16.19 14.38
C THR A 100 7.41 -16.80 15.73
N GLU A 101 6.12 -16.90 16.05
CA GLU A 101 5.63 -17.66 17.21
C GLU A 101 6.05 -19.14 17.15
N LEU A 102 5.87 -19.77 15.98
CA LEU A 102 6.26 -21.16 15.75
C LEU A 102 7.78 -21.32 15.79
N ALA A 103 8.53 -20.40 15.16
CA ALA A 103 9.99 -20.39 15.21
C ALA A 103 10.53 -20.17 16.64
N GLY A 104 9.81 -19.41 17.47
CA GLY A 104 10.08 -19.20 18.89
C GLY A 104 9.68 -20.36 19.80
N GLY A 105 9.15 -21.45 19.25
CA GLY A 105 8.88 -22.69 19.99
C GLY A 105 7.42 -22.89 20.42
N LYS A 106 6.47 -22.03 20.02
CA LYS A 106 5.05 -22.33 20.22
C LYS A 106 4.64 -23.50 19.32
N SER A 107 3.75 -24.35 19.83
CA SER A 107 3.22 -25.51 19.07
C SER A 107 2.12 -25.14 18.08
N LYS A 108 1.50 -23.97 18.24
CA LYS A 108 0.46 -23.43 17.36
C LYS A 108 0.47 -21.90 17.40
N PRO A 109 0.01 -21.22 16.33
CA PRO A 109 -0.20 -19.79 16.36
C PRO A 109 -1.26 -19.38 17.40
N SER A 110 -1.12 -18.20 17.99
CA SER A 110 -2.10 -17.63 18.92
C SER A 110 -3.42 -17.27 18.24
N VAL A 111 -3.39 -17.00 16.93
CA VAL A 111 -4.58 -16.78 16.10
C VAL A 111 -4.57 -17.80 14.97
N MET A 112 -5.58 -18.67 14.96
CA MET A 112 -5.72 -19.67 13.89
C MET A 112 -6.20 -19.01 12.58
N PRO A 113 -5.62 -19.35 11.42
CA PRO A 113 -6.01 -18.79 10.14
C PRO A 113 -7.42 -19.25 9.74
N VAL A 114 -8.20 -18.35 9.15
CA VAL A 114 -9.58 -18.59 8.68
C VAL A 114 -9.65 -18.26 7.19
N TRP A 115 -10.23 -19.18 6.41
CA TRP A 115 -10.39 -19.01 4.96
C TRP A 115 -11.56 -18.08 4.62
N GLU A 116 -12.80 -18.51 4.89
CA GLU A 116 -14.10 -17.83 4.73
C GLU A 116 -14.17 -16.70 3.67
N ARG A 117 -13.58 -16.89 2.48
CA ARG A 117 -13.50 -15.85 1.43
C ARG A 117 -14.87 -15.50 0.86
N GLU A 118 -15.82 -16.43 0.93
CA GLU A 118 -17.21 -16.28 0.52
C GLU A 118 -17.95 -15.13 1.22
N ARG A 119 -17.50 -14.72 2.42
CA ARG A 119 -18.06 -13.57 3.15
C ARG A 119 -17.99 -12.25 2.37
N LEU A 120 -16.96 -12.11 1.54
CA LEU A 120 -16.68 -10.93 0.71
C LEU A 120 -17.05 -11.17 -0.77
N VAL A 121 -17.91 -12.13 -1.05
CA VAL A 121 -18.45 -12.35 -2.40
C VAL A 121 -19.84 -11.73 -2.50
N ARG A 122 -20.11 -11.05 -3.61
CA ARG A 122 -21.46 -10.61 -3.99
C ARG A 122 -21.76 -11.05 -5.42
N GLY A 123 -23.05 -11.24 -5.72
CA GLY A 123 -23.47 -11.63 -7.07
C GLY A 123 -23.31 -10.50 -8.07
N ILE A 124 -23.10 -10.85 -9.34
CA ILE A 124 -23.06 -9.90 -10.46
C ILE A 124 -24.48 -9.44 -10.78
N ASP A 125 -24.65 -8.14 -11.04
CA ASP A 125 -25.86 -7.59 -11.67
C ASP A 125 -25.56 -7.13 -13.11
N ASN A 126 -26.55 -6.54 -13.79
CA ASN A 126 -26.43 -6.12 -15.18
C ASN A 126 -25.95 -4.67 -15.37
N LYS A 127 -25.40 -4.02 -14.32
CA LYS A 127 -24.85 -2.67 -14.46
C LYS A 127 -23.43 -2.71 -15.05
N PRO A 128 -22.98 -1.65 -15.74
CA PRO A 128 -21.60 -1.57 -16.20
C PRO A 128 -20.62 -1.45 -15.03
N ALA A 129 -19.38 -1.90 -15.22
CA ALA A 129 -18.32 -1.66 -14.25
C ALA A 129 -18.03 -0.16 -14.13
N ARG A 130 -17.76 0.29 -12.90
CA ARG A 130 -17.30 1.64 -12.61
C ARG A 130 -15.79 1.62 -12.36
N VAL A 131 -15.04 2.30 -13.22
CA VAL A 131 -13.62 2.56 -13.02
C VAL A 131 -13.47 3.96 -12.41
N PRO A 132 -12.61 4.18 -11.40
CA PRO A 132 -12.31 5.53 -10.90
C PRO A 132 -11.85 6.43 -12.05
N GLY A 133 -12.32 7.67 -12.12
CA GLY A 133 -11.99 8.60 -13.20
C GLY A 133 -12.59 8.28 -14.58
N SER A 134 -13.38 7.20 -14.74
CA SER A 134 -14.04 6.90 -16.02
C SER A 134 -15.39 7.58 -16.20
N ASN A 135 -15.94 8.16 -15.13
CA ASN A 135 -17.26 8.78 -15.13
C ASN A 135 -17.22 10.29 -15.38
N SER A 136 -16.03 10.88 -15.50
CA SER A 136 -15.89 12.29 -15.83
C SER A 136 -15.94 12.46 -17.34
N ASP A 137 -16.96 13.19 -17.83
CA ASP A 137 -16.99 13.76 -19.19
C ASP A 137 -15.78 14.73 -19.44
N GLY A 138 -14.96 14.99 -18.41
CA GLY A 138 -13.69 15.71 -18.47
C GLY A 138 -12.48 14.79 -18.65
N LEU A 139 -11.54 15.25 -19.48
CA LEU A 139 -10.26 14.58 -19.73
C LEU A 139 -9.45 14.50 -18.41
N LEU A 140 -8.92 13.32 -18.11
CA LEU A 140 -7.97 13.12 -17.02
C LEU A 140 -6.77 14.08 -17.18
N ALA A 141 -6.25 14.56 -16.05
CA ALA A 141 -5.09 15.43 -16.07
C ALA A 141 -3.85 14.71 -16.62
N THR A 142 -3.09 15.38 -17.47
CA THR A 142 -1.85 14.90 -18.06
C THR A 142 -0.67 15.71 -17.56
N SER A 143 0.51 15.09 -17.57
CA SER A 143 1.77 15.74 -17.18
C SER A 143 2.64 15.97 -18.41
N PRO A 144 3.31 17.12 -18.55
CA PRO A 144 4.35 17.30 -19.57
C PRO A 144 5.59 16.42 -19.33
N TYR A 145 5.73 15.81 -18.15
CA TYR A 145 6.83 14.90 -17.81
C TYR A 145 6.53 13.43 -18.16
N MET A 146 5.33 13.14 -18.68
CA MET A 146 4.86 11.79 -18.97
C MET A 146 4.36 11.65 -20.43
N PRO A 147 4.45 10.45 -21.03
CA PRO A 147 5.07 9.24 -20.49
C PRO A 147 6.60 9.33 -20.48
N THR A 148 7.24 8.66 -19.52
CA THR A 148 8.70 8.53 -19.45
C THR A 148 9.12 7.19 -18.85
N ASP A 149 10.28 6.70 -19.29
CA ASP A 149 10.95 5.54 -18.71
C ASP A 149 11.92 5.93 -17.60
N PHE A 150 12.25 7.22 -17.47
CA PHE A 150 13.19 7.75 -16.47
C PHE A 150 12.50 8.07 -15.14
N MET A 151 11.94 7.03 -14.52
CA MET A 151 11.32 7.10 -13.20
C MET A 151 12.37 6.90 -12.10
N VAL A 152 12.20 7.58 -10.97
CA VAL A 152 13.02 7.39 -9.77
C VAL A 152 12.13 7.16 -8.56
N THR A 153 12.52 6.23 -7.71
CA THR A 153 11.87 5.98 -6.41
C THR A 153 12.72 6.62 -5.32
N GLU A 154 12.13 7.53 -4.55
CA GLU A 154 12.79 8.15 -3.41
C GLU A 154 11.92 8.07 -2.16
N THR A 155 12.55 8.11 -1.00
CA THR A 155 11.88 8.12 0.31
C THR A 155 12.16 9.45 1.01
N ILE A 156 11.10 10.17 1.36
CA ILE A 156 11.15 11.44 2.08
C ILE A 156 10.85 11.19 3.56
N ASN A 157 11.72 11.69 4.42
CA ASN A 157 11.54 11.63 5.87
C ASN A 157 10.72 12.84 6.33
N ILE A 158 9.62 12.60 7.04
CA ILE A 158 8.83 13.64 7.71
C ILE A 158 8.97 13.45 9.22
N ARG A 159 9.60 14.43 9.86
CA ARG A 159 9.90 14.38 11.29
C ARG A 159 8.63 14.49 12.15
N PRO A 160 8.61 13.92 13.36
CA PRO A 160 7.44 14.00 14.26
C PRO A 160 7.02 15.44 14.58
N GLU A 161 7.97 16.37 14.72
CA GLU A 161 7.66 17.78 15.04
C GLU A 161 6.92 18.47 13.89
N ASN A 162 7.31 18.15 12.66
CA ASN A 162 6.67 18.65 11.44
C ASN A 162 5.22 18.14 11.36
N ILE A 163 5.01 16.82 11.51
CA ILE A 163 3.67 16.22 11.54
C ILE A 163 2.80 16.89 12.62
N LYS A 164 3.35 17.08 13.81
CA LYS A 164 2.65 17.74 14.92
C LYS A 164 2.27 19.18 14.55
N LYS A 165 3.21 19.96 14.03
CA LYS A 165 2.99 21.35 13.60
C LYS A 165 1.87 21.46 12.55
N LEU A 166 1.87 20.57 11.55
CA LEU A 166 0.82 20.53 10.53
C LEU A 166 -0.55 20.23 11.16
N ARG A 167 -0.64 19.23 12.03
CA ARG A 167 -1.89 18.87 12.73
C ARG A 167 -2.40 20.00 13.62
N ASP A 168 -1.52 20.58 14.43
CA ASP A 168 -1.88 21.65 15.37
C ASP A 168 -2.35 22.91 14.63
N THR A 169 -1.76 23.21 13.46
CA THR A 169 -2.18 24.31 12.59
C THR A 169 -3.61 24.09 12.07
N LEU A 170 -3.91 22.90 11.54
CA LEU A 170 -5.24 22.56 11.03
C LEU A 170 -6.32 22.58 12.11
N VAL A 171 -6.02 22.06 13.31
CA VAL A 171 -6.94 22.05 14.45
C VAL A 171 -7.18 23.45 15.02
N ARG A 172 -6.22 24.36 14.90
CA ARG A 172 -6.37 25.75 15.35
C ARG A 172 -7.20 26.58 14.37
N GLU A 173 -7.04 26.36 13.07
CA GLU A 173 -7.64 27.18 12.02
C GLU A 173 -9.04 26.70 11.60
N ASP A 174 -9.43 25.50 12.00
CA ASP A 174 -10.70 24.89 11.59
C ASP A 174 -11.45 24.22 12.75
N GLU A 175 -12.61 24.79 13.12
CA GLU A 175 -13.43 24.32 14.25
C GLU A 175 -13.92 22.87 14.07
N PHE A 176 -14.25 22.47 12.84
CA PHE A 176 -14.71 21.12 12.57
C PHE A 176 -13.58 20.10 12.78
N LEU A 177 -12.37 20.40 12.26
CA LEU A 177 -11.20 19.54 12.47
C LEU A 177 -10.73 19.52 13.92
N ASN A 178 -10.93 20.60 14.67
CA ASN A 178 -10.70 20.64 16.10
C ASN A 178 -11.56 19.61 16.84
N LYS A 179 -12.86 19.61 16.55
CA LYS A 179 -13.82 18.74 17.21
C LYS A 179 -13.67 17.27 16.82
N GLU A 180 -13.46 16.99 15.53
CA GLU A 180 -13.39 15.61 15.00
C GLU A 180 -11.99 14.98 15.08
N GLY A 181 -10.97 15.81 15.31
CA GLY A 181 -9.57 15.40 15.25
C GLY A 181 -9.08 15.09 13.83
N VAL A 182 -7.76 15.12 13.67
CA VAL A 182 -7.08 14.80 12.40
C VAL A 182 -6.06 13.70 12.59
N THR A 183 -6.02 12.73 11.69
CA THR A 183 -4.98 11.70 11.69
C THR A 183 -3.78 12.13 10.85
N THR A 184 -2.60 11.61 11.17
CA THR A 184 -1.41 11.81 10.32
C THR A 184 -1.65 11.38 8.88
N PHE A 185 -2.41 10.29 8.66
CA PHE A 185 -2.75 9.84 7.31
C PHE A 185 -3.57 10.90 6.57
N GLU A 186 -4.63 11.44 7.19
CA GLU A 186 -5.49 12.44 6.55
C GLU A 186 -4.70 13.70 6.15
N VAL A 187 -3.83 14.19 7.05
CA VAL A 187 -2.98 15.36 6.81
C VAL A 187 -2.00 15.08 5.67
N LEU A 188 -1.25 13.98 5.75
CA LEU A 188 -0.25 13.64 4.74
C LEU A 188 -0.87 13.37 3.37
N SER A 189 -2.04 12.72 3.30
CA SER A 189 -2.73 12.50 2.04
C SER A 189 -3.06 13.82 1.34
N ALA A 190 -3.48 14.85 2.08
CA ALA A 190 -3.75 16.17 1.52
C ALA A 190 -2.47 16.84 0.98
N TYR A 191 -1.40 16.88 1.78
CA TYR A 191 -0.13 17.48 1.37
C TYR A 191 0.50 16.73 0.20
N ILE A 192 0.65 15.40 0.28
CA ILE A 192 1.27 14.59 -0.77
C ILE A 192 0.51 14.73 -2.09
N TRP A 193 -0.83 14.71 -2.06
CA TRP A 193 -1.63 14.83 -3.27
C TRP A 193 -1.42 16.18 -3.95
N LYS A 194 -1.49 17.28 -3.18
CA LYS A 194 -1.29 18.64 -3.69
C LYS A 194 0.15 18.84 -4.21
N SER A 195 1.16 18.42 -3.43
CA SER A 195 2.57 18.49 -3.81
C SER A 195 2.89 17.65 -5.05
N ARG A 196 2.33 16.45 -5.17
CA ARG A 196 2.52 15.60 -6.37
C ARG A 196 1.93 16.26 -7.62
N CYS A 197 0.73 16.82 -7.53
CA CYS A 197 0.07 17.47 -8.68
C CYS A 197 0.88 18.66 -9.20
N ARG A 198 1.41 19.49 -8.28
CA ARG A 198 2.30 20.62 -8.63
C ARG A 198 3.62 20.14 -9.22
N ALA A 199 4.25 19.14 -8.59
CA ALA A 199 5.53 18.60 -9.04
C ALA A 199 5.47 18.01 -10.45
N LEU A 200 4.36 17.37 -10.79
CA LEU A 200 4.08 16.83 -12.13
C LEU A 200 3.58 17.89 -13.12
N ASN A 201 3.35 19.13 -12.70
CA ASN A 201 2.78 20.19 -13.52
C ASN A 201 1.53 19.72 -14.30
N LEU A 202 0.60 19.07 -13.59
CA LEU A 202 -0.63 18.58 -14.21
C LEU A 202 -1.46 19.75 -14.74
N ASN A 203 -2.11 19.58 -15.90
CA ASN A 203 -2.94 20.64 -16.49
C ASN A 203 -4.14 20.96 -15.59
N LEU A 204 -4.37 22.26 -15.34
CA LEU A 204 -5.32 22.75 -14.33
C LEU A 204 -6.77 22.27 -14.53
N ASP A 205 -7.21 22.15 -15.78
CA ASP A 205 -8.60 21.81 -16.11
C ASP A 205 -8.86 20.29 -16.15
N GLY A 206 -7.80 19.48 -16.04
CA GLY A 206 -7.93 18.01 -16.00
C GLY A 206 -8.29 17.49 -14.61
N ILE A 207 -8.89 16.31 -14.56
CA ILE A 207 -9.22 15.63 -13.31
C ILE A 207 -8.01 14.88 -12.74
N THR A 208 -7.70 15.10 -11.46
CA THR A 208 -6.79 14.28 -10.65
C THR A 208 -7.57 13.46 -9.64
N VAL A 209 -7.07 12.25 -9.36
CA VAL A 209 -7.72 11.27 -8.50
C VAL A 209 -6.80 10.88 -7.35
N LEU A 210 -7.29 10.99 -6.11
CA LEU A 210 -6.65 10.40 -4.93
C LEU A 210 -7.39 9.13 -4.53
N GLY A 211 -6.74 7.98 -4.66
CA GLY A 211 -7.20 6.69 -4.15
C GLY A 211 -6.50 6.31 -2.84
N PHE A 212 -7.19 5.61 -1.94
CA PHE A 212 -6.55 4.94 -0.80
C PHE A 212 -7.39 3.79 -0.24
N ALA A 213 -6.72 2.86 0.44
CA ALA A 213 -7.36 1.69 1.04
C ALA A 213 -7.94 2.00 2.44
N VAL A 214 -9.15 1.52 2.72
CA VAL A 214 -9.81 1.60 4.03
C VAL A 214 -10.18 0.20 4.51
N GLY A 215 -9.70 -0.20 5.69
CA GLY A 215 -10.02 -1.51 6.26
C GLY A 215 -11.50 -1.67 6.61
N ILE A 216 -12.12 -2.74 6.13
CA ILE A 216 -13.58 -3.01 6.26
C ILE A 216 -13.91 -4.22 7.15
N ARG A 217 -12.92 -4.77 7.87
CA ARG A 217 -13.08 -5.97 8.73
C ARG A 217 -14.25 -5.86 9.71
N HIS A 218 -14.49 -4.67 10.24
CA HIS A 218 -15.54 -4.38 11.23
C HIS A 218 -16.90 -3.99 10.61
N VAL A 219 -16.95 -3.76 9.29
CA VAL A 219 -18.15 -3.27 8.59
C VAL A 219 -19.09 -4.42 8.21
N LEU A 220 -18.53 -5.61 7.98
CA LEU A 220 -19.34 -6.81 7.73
C LEU A 220 -20.12 -7.21 8.98
N ASP A 221 -21.25 -7.88 8.76
CA ASP A 221 -22.12 -8.39 9.81
C ASP A 221 -22.41 -9.89 9.57
N PRO A 222 -21.85 -10.80 10.40
CA PRO A 222 -20.94 -10.50 11.52
C PRO A 222 -19.58 -9.98 11.02
N PRO A 223 -18.81 -9.26 11.87
CA PRO A 223 -17.46 -8.82 11.53
C PRO A 223 -16.58 -9.97 11.03
N VAL A 224 -15.57 -9.62 10.23
CA VAL A 224 -14.60 -10.59 9.72
C VAL A 224 -13.84 -11.21 10.91
N PRO A 225 -13.71 -12.55 10.98
CA PRO A 225 -12.99 -13.21 12.07
C PRO A 225 -11.55 -12.70 12.19
N ARG A 226 -11.01 -12.64 13.42
CA ARG A 226 -9.62 -12.20 13.66
C ARG A 226 -8.61 -12.99 12.83
N GLY A 227 -8.86 -14.28 12.60
CA GLY A 227 -7.99 -15.18 11.82
C GLY A 227 -8.07 -15.04 10.30
N TYR A 228 -8.98 -14.21 9.77
CA TYR A 228 -9.13 -14.04 8.33
C TYR A 228 -7.90 -13.37 7.73
N TYR A 229 -7.26 -14.07 6.80
CA TYR A 229 -6.00 -13.64 6.18
C TYR A 229 -6.16 -13.21 4.70
N GLY A 230 -7.40 -13.01 4.24
CA GLY A 230 -7.67 -12.46 2.91
C GLY A 230 -7.63 -10.93 2.88
N ASN A 231 -7.81 -10.36 1.69
CA ASN A 231 -8.00 -8.91 1.54
C ASN A 231 -9.30 -8.47 2.22
N SER A 232 -9.22 -7.53 3.16
CA SER A 232 -10.40 -6.96 3.83
C SER A 232 -10.27 -5.44 3.97
N TYR A 233 -10.14 -4.80 2.82
CA TYR A 233 -10.18 -3.35 2.65
C TYR A 233 -11.03 -3.00 1.42
N MET A 234 -11.44 -1.73 1.34
CA MET A 234 -12.11 -1.14 0.19
C MET A 234 -11.31 0.06 -0.28
N ASP A 235 -11.12 0.17 -1.59
CA ASP A 235 -10.50 1.36 -2.18
C ASP A 235 -11.55 2.46 -2.29
N VAL A 236 -11.19 3.65 -1.83
CA VAL A 236 -12.01 4.85 -1.97
C VAL A 236 -11.25 5.90 -2.75
N TYR A 237 -12.00 6.71 -3.50
CA TYR A 237 -11.46 7.65 -4.46
C TYR A 237 -12.05 9.04 -4.24
N ILE A 238 -11.23 10.05 -4.49
CA ILE A 238 -11.58 11.47 -4.49
C ILE A 238 -11.17 12.02 -5.85
N GLU A 239 -12.10 12.68 -6.53
CA GLU A 239 -11.86 13.28 -7.85
C GLU A 239 -12.05 14.79 -7.73
N LEU A 240 -11.06 15.55 -8.21
CA LEU A 240 -11.09 17.01 -8.30
C LEU A 240 -10.40 17.43 -9.60
N THR A 241 -10.76 18.57 -10.17
CA THR A 241 -9.87 19.24 -11.12
C THR A 241 -8.58 19.63 -10.41
N VAL A 242 -7.47 19.66 -11.15
CA VAL A 242 -6.19 20.11 -10.60
C VAL A 242 -6.30 21.55 -10.07
N ARG A 243 -7.10 22.40 -10.72
CA ARG A 243 -7.44 23.75 -10.26
C ARG A 243 -8.14 23.75 -8.90
N GLU A 244 -9.21 22.96 -8.74
CA GLU A 244 -9.91 22.85 -7.45
C GLU A 244 -8.97 22.36 -6.35
N LEU A 245 -8.11 21.38 -6.64
CA LEU A 245 -7.12 20.89 -5.68
C LEU A 245 -6.11 21.98 -5.31
N ASP A 246 -5.62 22.77 -6.28
CA ASP A 246 -4.64 23.81 -6.05
C ASP A 246 -5.22 25.02 -5.29
N GLU A 247 -6.48 25.38 -5.54
CA GLU A 247 -7.18 26.48 -4.87
C GLU A 247 -7.71 26.08 -3.48
N SER A 248 -7.97 24.78 -3.25
CA SER A 248 -8.45 24.28 -1.96
C SER A 248 -7.43 24.45 -0.83
N SER A 249 -7.91 24.85 0.35
CA SER A 249 -7.09 24.81 1.56
C SER A 249 -6.76 23.36 1.94
N ILE A 250 -5.66 23.15 2.67
CA ILE A 250 -5.34 21.81 3.20
C ILE A 250 -6.45 21.31 4.12
N SER A 251 -7.09 22.18 4.91
CA SER A 251 -8.23 21.81 5.76
C SER A 251 -9.38 21.20 4.95
N ASP A 252 -9.73 21.80 3.81
CA ASP A 252 -10.81 21.31 2.96
C ASP A 252 -10.50 19.94 2.36
N ILE A 253 -9.26 19.74 1.92
CA ILE A 253 -8.80 18.44 1.40
C ILE A 253 -8.81 17.39 2.52
N VAL A 254 -8.36 17.73 3.73
CA VAL A 254 -8.40 16.84 4.91
C VAL A 254 -9.84 16.44 5.26
N LYS A 255 -10.79 17.38 5.23
CA LYS A 255 -12.22 17.08 5.42
C LYS A 255 -12.74 16.14 4.34
N LEU A 256 -12.32 16.34 3.09
CA LEU A 256 -12.70 15.47 1.97
C LEU A 256 -12.17 14.04 2.17
N VAL A 257 -10.87 13.90 2.49
CA VAL A 257 -10.26 12.60 2.85
C VAL A 257 -11.01 11.93 4.01
N LYS A 258 -11.34 12.68 5.07
CA LYS A 258 -12.08 12.16 6.23
C LYS A 258 -13.49 11.69 5.83
N ARG A 259 -14.25 12.47 5.05
CA ARG A 259 -15.60 12.10 4.58
C ARG A 259 -15.55 10.87 3.68
N THR A 260 -14.62 10.83 2.74
CA THR A 260 -14.44 9.70 1.82
C THR A 260 -14.02 8.43 2.56
N LYS A 261 -13.17 8.52 3.59
CA LYS A 261 -12.87 7.37 4.46
C LYS A 261 -14.11 6.87 5.21
N LYS A 262 -14.94 7.78 5.75
CA LYS A 262 -16.16 7.42 6.49
C LYS A 262 -17.18 6.70 5.59
N SER A 263 -17.21 6.97 4.29
CA SER A 263 -18.14 6.29 3.37
C SER A 263 -17.86 4.78 3.25
N ALA A 264 -16.61 4.36 3.44
CA ALA A 264 -16.24 2.94 3.46
C ALA A 264 -16.78 2.16 4.67
N TYR A 265 -17.29 2.86 5.69
CA TYR A 265 -17.90 2.24 6.85
C TYR A 265 -19.41 2.01 6.68
N ASP A 266 -20.00 2.47 5.57
CA ASP A 266 -21.36 2.11 5.20
C ASP A 266 -21.36 0.74 4.51
N LYS A 267 -22.06 -0.23 5.10
CA LYS A 267 -22.23 -1.58 4.58
C LYS A 267 -22.75 -1.58 3.13
N LYS A 268 -23.64 -0.65 2.76
CA LYS A 268 -24.17 -0.56 1.38
C LYS A 268 -23.08 -0.22 0.37
N ASN A 269 -22.15 0.66 0.74
CA ASN A 269 -21.03 1.03 -0.13
C ASN A 269 -20.07 -0.15 -0.30
N VAL A 270 -19.77 -0.88 0.78
CA VAL A 270 -18.97 -2.11 0.72
C VAL A 270 -19.63 -3.14 -0.19
N GLU A 271 -20.94 -3.37 -0.04
CA GLU A 271 -21.66 -4.33 -0.88
C GLU A 271 -21.71 -3.93 -2.35
N GLU A 272 -21.86 -2.64 -2.64
CA GLU A 272 -21.80 -2.16 -4.01
C GLU A 272 -20.41 -2.30 -4.60
N GLU A 273 -19.35 -2.04 -3.82
CA GLU A 273 -18.00 -2.18 -4.35
C GLU A 273 -17.60 -3.63 -4.58
N LEU A 274 -18.05 -4.55 -3.73
CA LEU A 274 -17.90 -5.99 -4.00
C LEU A 274 -18.61 -6.40 -5.31
N ARG A 275 -19.79 -5.85 -5.60
CA ARG A 275 -20.47 -6.06 -6.90
C ARG A 275 -19.70 -5.42 -8.05
N ASN A 276 -19.16 -4.22 -7.84
CA ASN A 276 -18.38 -3.52 -8.86
C ASN A 276 -17.10 -4.28 -9.24
N ILE A 277 -16.37 -4.82 -8.26
CA ILE A 277 -15.20 -5.69 -8.49
C ILE A 277 -15.58 -6.91 -9.33
N GLU A 278 -16.74 -7.51 -9.07
CA GLU A 278 -17.25 -8.62 -9.87
C GLU A 278 -17.55 -8.22 -11.33
N ARG A 279 -18.06 -7.01 -11.56
CA ARG A 279 -18.24 -6.43 -12.91
C ARG A 279 -16.88 -6.16 -13.58
N LEU A 280 -15.93 -5.53 -12.88
CA LEU A 280 -14.58 -5.27 -13.39
C LEU A 280 -13.90 -6.57 -13.86
N ILE A 281 -14.01 -7.63 -13.07
CA ILE A 281 -13.49 -8.96 -13.44
C ILE A 281 -14.24 -9.52 -14.66
N LYS A 282 -15.56 -9.35 -14.76
CA LYS A 282 -16.37 -9.85 -15.89
C LYS A 282 -16.12 -9.08 -17.19
N GLU A 283 -15.84 -7.80 -17.11
CA GLU A 283 -15.63 -6.95 -18.28
C GLU A 283 -14.15 -6.93 -18.72
N ASP A 284 -13.25 -7.54 -17.94
CA ASP A 284 -11.79 -7.40 -18.10
C ASP A 284 -11.37 -5.91 -18.19
N ALA A 285 -12.05 -5.08 -17.39
CA ALA A 285 -11.90 -3.65 -17.40
C ALA A 285 -10.44 -3.27 -17.10
N LYS A 286 -9.86 -2.44 -17.97
CA LYS A 286 -8.51 -1.93 -17.80
C LYS A 286 -8.58 -0.54 -17.18
N PHE A 287 -7.65 -0.26 -16.28
CA PHE A 287 -7.43 1.07 -15.70
C PHE A 287 -6.55 1.92 -16.63
N GLU A 288 -6.81 1.85 -17.95
CA GLU A 288 -6.04 2.58 -18.97
C GLU A 288 -6.28 4.08 -18.86
N GLY A 289 -5.24 4.89 -19.06
CA GLY A 289 -5.32 6.36 -19.08
C GLY A 289 -5.23 7.07 -17.72
N LEU A 290 -5.29 6.34 -16.60
CA LEU A 290 -5.19 6.91 -15.24
C LEU A 290 -3.74 7.22 -14.79
N SER A 291 -2.73 7.00 -15.64
CA SER A 291 -1.34 6.95 -15.18
C SER A 291 -0.86 8.25 -14.54
N ASP A 292 -1.21 9.41 -15.10
CA ASP A 292 -0.58 10.66 -14.66
C ASP A 292 -1.38 11.29 -13.50
N SER A 293 -2.70 11.21 -13.59
CA SER A 293 -3.67 11.86 -12.73
C SER A 293 -4.00 11.11 -11.45
N LEU A 294 -3.80 9.79 -11.40
CA LEU A 294 -4.07 8.96 -10.23
C LEU A 294 -2.86 8.92 -9.29
N LEU A 295 -3.10 9.29 -8.03
CA LEU A 295 -2.25 8.95 -6.90
C LEU A 295 -3.00 7.92 -6.05
N PHE A 296 -2.41 6.75 -5.84
CA PHE A 296 -2.91 5.78 -4.87
C PHE A 296 -2.03 5.77 -3.62
N LEU A 297 -2.57 6.12 -2.46
CA LEU A 297 -1.83 6.09 -1.19
C LEU A 297 -2.13 4.82 -0.40
N THR A 298 -1.07 4.16 0.04
CA THR A 298 -1.14 3.04 0.99
C THR A 298 -0.42 3.38 2.29
N ASP A 299 -1.00 2.98 3.41
CA ASP A 299 -0.43 3.14 4.74
C ASP A 299 0.11 1.79 5.23
N MET A 300 1.41 1.61 5.13
CA MET A 300 2.11 0.41 5.57
C MET A 300 2.81 0.64 6.91
N ARG A 301 2.50 1.72 7.64
CA ARG A 301 3.07 1.95 8.98
C ARG A 301 2.68 0.87 9.97
N ASN A 302 1.65 0.08 9.69
CA ASN A 302 1.21 -1.00 10.56
C ASN A 302 1.86 -2.35 10.22
N ILE A 303 2.64 -2.45 9.13
CA ILE A 303 3.31 -3.68 8.74
C ILE A 303 4.41 -4.01 9.78
N GLY A 304 4.25 -5.12 10.50
CA GLY A 304 5.23 -5.58 11.50
C GLY A 304 5.05 -5.11 12.95
N TYR A 305 3.89 -4.53 13.33
CA TYR A 305 3.70 -4.03 14.71
C TYR A 305 2.31 -4.27 15.32
N PHE A 306 1.48 -5.13 14.73
CA PHE A 306 0.26 -5.56 15.42
C PHE A 306 0.57 -6.50 16.59
N GLU A 307 1.62 -7.29 16.43
CA GLU A 307 2.09 -8.30 17.37
C GLU A 307 3.62 -8.39 17.24
N SER A 308 4.29 -8.95 18.25
CA SER A 308 5.74 -9.17 18.23
C SER A 308 6.13 -10.13 17.10
N VAL A 309 7.23 -9.85 16.40
CA VAL A 309 7.85 -10.78 15.44
C VAL A 309 9.23 -11.23 15.91
N ASP A 310 9.46 -11.22 17.23
CA ASP A 310 10.65 -11.79 17.85
C ASP A 310 10.52 -13.31 18.00
N PHE A 311 11.57 -14.02 17.58
CA PHE A 311 11.70 -15.47 17.69
C PHE A 311 13.09 -15.88 18.26
N GLY A 312 13.70 -14.98 19.04
CA GLY A 312 15.04 -15.16 19.64
C GLY A 312 16.09 -14.14 19.18
N TRP A 313 15.71 -13.20 18.30
CA TRP A 313 16.61 -12.22 17.69
C TRP A 313 16.18 -10.76 17.94
N LYS A 314 15.24 -10.53 18.85
CA LYS A 314 14.55 -9.25 19.07
C LYS A 314 13.69 -8.86 17.87
N GLU A 315 12.97 -7.76 18.02
CA GLU A 315 12.19 -7.19 16.92
C GLU A 315 13.07 -6.74 15.74
N PRO A 316 12.58 -6.83 14.50
CA PRO A 316 13.26 -6.32 13.32
C PRO A 316 13.68 -4.86 13.50
N VAL A 317 14.93 -4.57 13.14
CA VAL A 317 15.47 -3.20 13.16
C VAL A 317 14.87 -2.33 12.07
N HIS A 318 14.45 -2.93 10.95
CA HIS A 318 13.85 -2.25 9.81
C HIS A 318 12.97 -3.21 9.00
N VAL A 319 11.91 -2.68 8.38
CA VAL A 319 11.05 -3.39 7.43
C VAL A 319 10.87 -2.48 6.22
N ARG A 320 11.29 -2.96 5.04
CA ARG A 320 11.15 -2.23 3.78
C ARG A 320 10.23 -3.00 2.84
N PRO A 321 9.05 -2.46 2.48
CA PRO A 321 8.30 -2.98 1.35
C PRO A 321 9.03 -2.65 0.04
N LEU A 322 8.90 -3.55 -0.93
CA LEU A 322 9.35 -3.31 -2.31
C LEU A 322 8.13 -3.02 -3.18
N THR A 323 8.27 -2.05 -4.07
CA THR A 323 7.21 -1.65 -5.01
C THR A 323 7.39 -2.42 -6.32
N PRO A 324 6.36 -3.12 -6.81
CA PRO A 324 6.40 -3.66 -8.17
C PRO A 324 6.62 -2.55 -9.19
N GLU A 325 7.35 -2.82 -10.26
CA GLU A 325 7.61 -1.85 -11.34
C GLU A 325 6.31 -1.29 -11.97
N SER A 326 5.23 -2.08 -11.95
CA SER A 326 3.91 -1.69 -12.44
C SER A 326 3.17 -0.69 -11.54
N ALA A 327 3.64 -0.46 -10.31
CA ALA A 327 2.96 0.37 -9.31
C ALA A 327 3.47 1.82 -9.27
N LYS A 328 3.74 2.43 -10.44
CA LYS A 328 4.32 3.80 -10.56
C LYS A 328 3.51 4.91 -9.88
N ASN A 329 2.21 4.69 -9.67
CA ASN A 329 1.28 5.65 -9.05
C ASN A 329 1.05 5.43 -7.55
N LEU A 330 1.74 4.44 -6.99
CA LEU A 330 1.61 4.10 -5.58
C LEU A 330 2.53 4.99 -4.75
N GLY A 331 1.96 5.72 -3.80
CA GLY A 331 2.69 6.33 -2.70
C GLY A 331 2.54 5.50 -1.44
N MET A 332 3.65 5.21 -0.76
CA MET A 332 3.63 4.44 0.49
C MET A 332 4.01 5.33 1.68
N ILE A 333 3.17 5.32 2.71
CA ILE A 333 3.51 5.88 4.02
C ILE A 333 4.05 4.75 4.89
N LEU A 334 5.30 4.88 5.31
CA LEU A 334 6.08 3.85 6.00
C LEU A 334 6.51 4.33 7.38
N ARG A 335 6.81 3.38 8.28
CA ARG A 335 7.51 3.71 9.53
C ARG A 335 9.01 3.92 9.25
N PRO A 336 9.66 4.81 10.00
CA PRO A 336 11.11 4.89 10.01
C PRO A 336 11.75 3.63 10.59
N SER A 337 13.04 3.44 10.27
CA SER A 337 13.86 2.39 10.86
C SER A 337 14.03 2.62 12.36
N LYS A 338 14.11 1.54 13.16
CA LYS A 338 14.43 1.66 14.59
C LYS A 338 15.89 2.06 14.84
N VAL A 339 16.73 2.03 13.80
CA VAL A 339 18.15 2.41 13.89
C VAL A 339 18.37 3.92 13.87
N ASP A 340 17.35 4.73 13.52
CA ASP A 340 17.38 6.19 13.58
C ASP A 340 16.42 6.70 14.67
N PRO A 341 16.89 6.88 15.92
CA PRO A 341 16.07 7.42 17.00
C PRO A 341 15.55 8.83 16.73
N SER A 342 16.19 9.61 15.85
CA SER A 342 15.75 10.98 15.53
C SER A 342 14.45 11.01 14.72
N MET A 343 14.02 9.85 14.22
CA MET A 343 12.79 9.67 13.46
C MET A 343 11.70 8.94 14.26
N GLU A 344 11.89 8.70 15.57
CA GLU A 344 10.86 8.10 16.41
C GLU A 344 9.56 8.94 16.39
N GLY A 345 8.43 8.33 16.04
CA GLY A 345 7.16 9.04 15.86
C GLY A 345 7.02 9.79 14.52
N GLY A 346 8.08 9.87 13.72
CA GLY A 346 8.05 10.38 12.35
C GLY A 346 7.48 9.37 11.35
N VAL A 347 7.46 9.75 10.08
CA VAL A 347 7.07 8.87 8.98
C VAL A 347 8.02 8.98 7.81
N LYS A 348 7.94 7.98 6.92
CA LYS A 348 8.59 7.96 5.62
C LYS A 348 7.54 7.97 4.53
N VAL A 349 7.77 8.71 3.46
CA VAL A 349 6.90 8.74 2.27
C VAL A 349 7.73 8.29 1.09
N MET A 350 7.47 7.08 0.60
CA MET A 350 8.11 6.53 -0.59
C MET A 350 7.24 6.83 -1.82
N MET A 351 7.84 7.43 -2.84
CA MET A 351 7.16 7.85 -4.07
C MET A 351 8.02 7.51 -5.29
N THR A 352 7.38 7.14 -6.38
CA THR A 352 8.00 6.99 -7.69
C THR A 352 7.49 8.08 -8.63
N LEU A 353 8.37 8.89 -9.20
CA LEU A 353 8.04 10.00 -10.10
C LEU A 353 9.07 10.11 -11.24
N PRO A 354 8.75 10.78 -12.36
CA PRO A 354 9.76 11.24 -13.31
C PRO A 354 10.90 11.96 -12.58
N ARG A 355 12.15 11.73 -12.99
CA ARG A 355 13.33 12.31 -12.33
C ARG A 355 13.21 13.82 -12.09
N ASP A 356 12.75 14.57 -13.08
CA ASP A 356 12.63 16.04 -12.98
C ASP A 356 11.49 16.44 -12.03
N ALA A 357 10.35 15.73 -12.08
CA ALA A 357 9.25 15.96 -11.16
C ALA A 357 9.61 15.59 -9.71
N MET A 358 10.48 14.59 -9.48
CA MET A 358 10.95 14.22 -8.14
C MET A 358 11.73 15.37 -7.47
N VAL A 359 12.48 16.17 -8.24
CA VAL A 359 13.18 17.35 -7.72
C VAL A 359 12.16 18.37 -7.18
N ASN A 360 11.13 18.67 -7.97
CA ASN A 360 10.05 19.59 -7.58
C ASN A 360 9.26 19.04 -6.38
N PHE A 361 8.97 17.74 -6.38
CA PHE A 361 8.23 17.09 -5.30
C PHE A 361 8.96 17.20 -3.96
N LYS A 362 10.28 17.00 -3.93
CA LYS A 362 11.08 17.21 -2.72
C LYS A 362 11.02 18.66 -2.23
N GLN A 363 11.05 19.63 -3.13
CA GLN A 363 10.91 21.06 -2.78
C GLN A 363 9.54 21.37 -2.17
N GLU A 364 8.46 20.87 -2.75
CA GLU A 364 7.11 21.01 -2.18
C GLU A 364 6.99 20.33 -0.80
N MET A 365 7.58 19.15 -0.65
CA MET A 365 7.55 18.38 0.60
C MET A 365 8.47 18.95 1.70
N HIS A 366 9.45 19.81 1.37
CA HIS A 366 10.28 20.49 2.37
C HIS A 366 9.49 21.48 3.25
N ILE A 367 8.27 21.87 2.83
CA ILE A 367 7.38 22.75 3.58
C ILE A 367 6.57 21.96 4.64
N CYS A 368 6.53 20.63 4.53
CA CYS A 368 5.82 19.73 5.45
C CYS A 368 6.56 19.49 6.76
#